data_AF-I5BRV2-F1
#
_entry.id   AF-I5BRV2-F1
#
_cell.length_a   1.000
_cell.length_b   1.000
_cell.length_c   1.000
_cell.angle_alpha   90.00
_cell.angle_beta   90.00
_cell.angle_gamma   90.00
#
_symmetry.space_group_name_H-M   'P 1'
#
loop_
_entity.id
_entity.type
_entity.pdbx_description
1 polymer ?
#
loop_
_entity_poly.entity_id
_entity_poly.type
_entity_poly.pdbx_seq_one_letter_code
_entity_poly.pdbx_strand_id
1 'polypeptide(L)'
;MTSQPHTTPGAANSLDALAKRIRFDLDCLNLPSPNWVPERRTEKGETVNDVVVIGGGMCGLVASFALRTSGIRNMRIFDRNPEGSKARG
;
A
#
# COMPACT_ATOMS: atom_id res chain seq x y z
N MET A 1 28.43 18.21 -21.29
CA MET A 1 28.34 17.98 -19.84
C MET A 1 28.05 16.51 -19.60
N THR A 2 29.10 15.69 -19.50
CA THR A 2 28.98 14.24 -19.26
C THR A 2 28.97 13.99 -17.75
N SER A 3 27.85 13.50 -17.22
CA SER A 3 27.76 13.10 -15.81
C SER A 3 28.65 11.88 -15.57
N GLN A 4 29.66 12.04 -14.73
CA GLN A 4 30.50 10.94 -14.25
C GLN A 4 29.73 10.17 -13.17
N PRO A 5 29.75 8.83 -13.18
CA PRO A 5 29.22 8.05 -12.07
C PRO A 5 30.12 8.26 -10.84
N HIS A 6 29.63 9.01 -9.85
CA HIS A 6 30.28 9.13 -8.56
C HIS A 6 30.05 7.82 -7.79
N THR A 7 31.03 6.93 -7.78
CA THR A 7 30.98 5.77 -6.88
C THR A 7 31.55 6.22 -5.54
N THR A 8 30.69 6.66 -4.62
CA THR A 8 31.11 7.04 -3.26
C THR A 8 31.67 5.81 -2.56
N PRO A 9 32.94 5.81 -2.09
CA PRO A 9 33.49 4.72 -1.31
C PRO A 9 32.66 4.56 -0.02
N GLY A 10 32.06 3.39 0.18
CA GLY A 10 31.13 3.12 1.29
C GLY A 10 29.64 3.16 0.92
N ALA A 11 29.28 3.33 -0.35
CA ALA A 11 27.88 3.42 -0.82
C ALA A 11 26.99 2.25 -0.33
N ALA A 12 27.48 1.00 -0.38
CA ALA A 12 26.73 -0.16 0.12
C ALA A 12 26.49 -0.09 1.64
N ASN A 13 27.54 0.22 2.43
CA ASN A 13 27.41 0.41 3.88
C ASN A 13 26.50 1.60 4.23
N SER A 14 26.44 2.63 3.37
CA SER A 14 25.59 3.80 3.55
C SER A 14 24.12 3.56 3.22
N LEU A 15 23.81 2.75 2.18
CA LEU A 15 22.43 2.43 1.81
C LEU A 15 21.78 1.50 2.82
N ASP A 16 22.51 0.49 3.31
CA ASP A 16 21.99 -0.40 4.35
C ASP A 16 21.78 0.35 5.67
N ALA A 17 22.68 1.27 6.03
CA ALA A 17 22.51 2.13 7.19
C ALA A 17 21.28 3.04 7.04
N LEU A 18 21.07 3.63 5.86
CA LEU A 18 19.91 4.45 5.58
C LEU A 18 18.61 3.63 5.61
N ALA A 19 18.59 2.44 5.01
CA ALA A 19 17.45 1.55 5.03
C ALA A 19 17.08 1.12 6.45
N LYS A 20 18.07 0.86 7.32
CA LYS A 20 17.84 0.61 8.76
C LYS A 20 17.23 1.81 9.46
N ARG A 21 17.73 3.03 9.19
CA ARG A 21 17.19 4.25 9.76
C ARG A 21 15.74 4.50 9.32
N ILE A 22 15.45 4.34 8.03
CA ILE A 22 14.09 4.47 7.50
C ILE A 22 13.15 3.46 8.16
N ARG A 23 13.55 2.19 8.32
CA ARG A 23 12.73 1.20 9.03
C ARG A 23 12.43 1.63 10.47
N PHE A 24 13.46 2.06 11.20
CA PHE A 24 13.30 2.57 12.56
C PHE A 24 12.35 3.77 12.62
N ASP A 25 12.53 4.76 11.75
CA ASP A 25 11.68 5.95 11.71
C ASP A 25 10.22 5.59 11.36
N LEU A 26 10.01 4.65 10.43
CA LEU A 26 8.67 4.15 10.10
C LEU A 26 8.02 3.40 11.27
N ASP A 27 8.78 2.58 11.99
CA ASP A 27 8.31 1.88 13.19
C ASP A 27 7.92 2.89 14.29
N CYS A 28 8.73 3.93 14.50
CA CYS A 28 8.41 5.02 15.44
C CYS A 28 7.12 5.77 15.06
N LEU A 29 6.85 5.92 13.77
CA LEU A 29 5.63 6.54 13.25
C LEU A 29 4.44 5.57 13.21
N ASN A 30 4.63 4.30 13.57
CA ASN A 30 3.63 3.24 13.42
C ASN A 30 3.13 3.09 11.97
N LEU A 31 4.05 3.21 11.00
CA LEU A 31 3.78 3.12 9.58
C LEU A 31 4.36 1.82 8.97
N PRO A 32 3.59 1.10 8.14
CA PRO A 32 2.17 1.33 7.85
C PRO A 32 1.29 0.96 9.04
N SER A 33 0.21 1.73 9.26
CA SER A 33 -0.76 1.50 10.33
C SER A 33 -1.15 0.03 10.43
N PRO A 34 -1.08 -0.61 11.61
CA PRO A 34 -1.43 -2.02 11.80
C PRO A 34 -2.90 -2.26 11.42
N ASN A 35 -3.21 -3.49 10.99
CA ASN A 35 -4.60 -3.85 10.75
C ASN A 35 -5.35 -3.89 12.07
N TRP A 36 -6.29 -2.96 12.27
CA TRP A 36 -7.03 -2.86 13.53
C TRP A 36 -8.43 -3.48 13.43
N VAL A 37 -8.91 -3.80 12.23
CA VAL A 37 -10.22 -4.45 12.06
C VAL A 37 -10.09 -5.94 12.40
N PRO A 38 -10.82 -6.44 13.40
CA PRO A 38 -10.84 -7.87 13.70
C PRO A 38 -11.43 -8.66 12.53
N GLU A 39 -10.80 -9.78 12.19
CA GLU A 39 -11.27 -10.65 11.13
C GLU A 39 -12.66 -11.21 11.46
N ARG A 40 -13.56 -11.18 10.47
CA ARG A 40 -14.87 -11.81 10.55
C ARG A 40 -14.93 -13.01 9.62
N ARG A 41 -15.62 -14.07 10.07
CA ARG A 41 -15.82 -15.29 9.30
C ARG A 41 -17.30 -15.63 9.16
N THR A 42 -17.66 -16.23 8.04
CA THR A 42 -18.99 -16.83 7.85
C THR A 42 -19.13 -18.09 8.69
N GLU A 43 -20.34 -18.62 8.82
CA GLU A 43 -20.60 -19.92 9.47
C GLU A 43 -19.80 -21.07 8.83
N LYS A 44 -19.47 -20.95 7.54
CA LYS A 44 -18.66 -21.91 6.79
C LYS A 44 -17.14 -21.68 6.94
N GLY A 45 -16.72 -20.70 7.74
CA GLY A 45 -15.32 -20.38 8.00
C GLY A 45 -14.65 -19.45 6.98
N GLU A 46 -15.40 -18.95 5.99
CA GLU A 46 -14.86 -18.06 4.95
C GLU A 46 -14.62 -16.65 5.50
N THR A 47 -13.50 -16.02 5.12
CA THR A 47 -13.18 -14.65 5.53
C THR A 47 -14.13 -13.64 4.87
N VAL A 48 -14.72 -12.77 5.66
CA VAL A 48 -15.57 -11.68 5.19
C VAL A 48 -14.71 -10.45 4.95
N ASN A 49 -14.87 -9.79 3.80
CA ASN A 49 -14.18 -8.53 3.53
C ASN A 49 -14.73 -7.42 4.44
N ASP A 50 -13.85 -6.58 4.97
CA ASP A 50 -14.25 -5.45 5.82
C ASP A 50 -14.86 -4.31 5.00
N VAL A 51 -14.35 -4.11 3.78
CA VAL A 51 -14.84 -3.10 2.83
C VAL A 51 -14.81 -3.65 1.41
N VAL A 52 -15.86 -3.36 0.64
CA VAL A 52 -15.89 -3.58 -0.80
C VAL A 52 -16.15 -2.24 -1.48
N VAL A 53 -15.23 -1.85 -2.37
CA VAL A 53 -15.34 -0.64 -3.20
C VAL A 53 -15.80 -1.03 -4.60
N ILE A 54 -16.85 -0.40 -5.09
CA ILE A 54 -17.38 -0.60 -6.45
C ILE A 54 -17.00 0.60 -7.31
N GLY A 55 -16.24 0.36 -8.37
CA GLY A 55 -15.61 1.36 -9.23
C GLY A 55 -14.15 1.62 -8.83
N GLY A 56 -13.22 1.26 -9.72
CA GLY A 56 -11.78 1.50 -9.66
C GLY A 56 -11.34 2.79 -10.38
N GLY A 57 -12.24 3.76 -10.55
CA GLY A 57 -11.91 5.11 -10.99
C GLY A 57 -11.16 5.92 -9.92
N MET A 58 -10.89 7.20 -10.19
CA MET A 58 -10.12 8.07 -9.28
C MET A 58 -10.66 8.06 -7.84
N CYS A 59 -11.96 8.25 -7.67
CA CYS A 59 -12.58 8.30 -6.34
C CYS A 59 -12.47 6.95 -5.61
N GLY A 60 -12.66 5.83 -6.31
CA GLY A 60 -12.57 4.50 -5.72
C GLY A 60 -11.14 4.15 -5.29
N LEU A 61 -10.15 4.51 -6.10
CA LEU A 61 -8.73 4.34 -5.76
C LEU A 61 -8.31 5.24 -4.59
N VAL A 62 -8.76 6.51 -4.56
CA VAL A 62 -8.49 7.43 -3.44
C VAL A 62 -9.11 6.91 -2.14
N ALA A 63 -10.37 6.47 -2.19
CA ALA A 63 -11.03 5.88 -1.03
C ALA A 63 -10.28 4.63 -0.54
N SER A 64 -9.91 3.74 -1.45
CA SER A 64 -9.15 2.53 -1.13
C SER A 64 -7.79 2.84 -0.52
N PHE A 65 -7.07 3.83 -1.07
CA PHE A 65 -5.80 4.28 -0.52
C PHE A 65 -5.96 4.80 0.90
N ALA A 66 -6.95 5.68 1.13
CA ALA A 66 -7.23 6.23 2.46
C ALA A 66 -7.58 5.14 3.49
N LEU A 67 -8.40 4.15 3.11
CA LEU A 67 -8.73 3.01 3.97
C LEU A 67 -7.48 2.20 4.33
N ARG A 68 -6.63 1.91 3.33
CA ARG A 68 -5.40 1.13 3.52
C ARG A 68 -4.40 1.84 4.43
N THR A 69 -4.19 3.14 4.24
CA THR A 69 -3.29 3.95 5.09
C THR A 69 -3.85 4.13 6.50
N SER A 70 -5.18 4.10 6.65
CA SER A 70 -5.84 4.12 7.96
C SER A 70 -5.79 2.77 8.68
N GLY A 71 -5.24 1.71 8.08
CA GLY A 71 -5.09 0.40 8.71
C GLY A 71 -6.22 -0.58 8.42
N ILE A 72 -7.08 -0.35 7.42
CA ILE A 72 -8.06 -1.35 6.96
C ILE A 72 -7.44 -2.11 5.79
N ARG A 73 -7.09 -3.39 5.99
CA ARG A 73 -6.31 -4.16 4.99
C ARG A 73 -7.11 -5.20 4.21
N ASN A 74 -8.15 -5.77 4.80
CA ASN A 74 -8.97 -6.81 4.18
C ASN A 74 -10.12 -6.19 3.36
N MET A 75 -9.74 -5.55 2.25
CA MET A 75 -10.67 -4.86 1.33
C MET A 75 -10.51 -5.34 -0.10
N ARG A 76 -11.56 -5.18 -0.92
CA ARG A 76 -11.54 -5.48 -2.35
C ARG A 76 -12.14 -4.34 -3.17
N ILE A 77 -11.58 -4.11 -4.35
CA ILE A 77 -12.11 -3.16 -5.35
C ILE A 77 -12.60 -3.97 -6.55
N PHE A 78 -13.82 -3.71 -6.99
CA PHE A 78 -14.37 -4.29 -8.21
C PHE A 78 -14.64 -3.18 -9.22
N ASP A 79 -14.18 -3.34 -10.46
CA ASP A 79 -14.49 -2.46 -11.58
C ASP A 79 -15.00 -3.28 -12.77
N ARG A 80 -15.84 -2.68 -13.60
CA ARG A 80 -16.37 -3.32 -14.81
C ARG A 80 -15.32 -3.36 -15.94
N ASN A 81 -14.45 -2.37 -15.99
CA ASN A 81 -13.43 -2.22 -17.02
C ASN A 81 -12.31 -3.24 -16.77
N PRO A 82 -11.75 -3.88 -17.83
CA PRO A 82 -10.55 -4.67 -17.67
C PRO A 82 -9.39 -3.84 -17.09
N GLU A 83 -8.47 -4.53 -16.42
CA GLU A 83 -7.27 -3.93 -15.84
C GLU A 83 -6.49 -3.12 -16.90
N GLY A 84 -6.01 -1.94 -16.50
CA GLY A 84 -5.24 -1.05 -17.38
C GLY A 84 -6.07 -0.25 -18.40
N SER A 85 -7.39 -0.46 -18.46
CA SER A 85 -8.28 0.34 -19.30
C SER A 85 -8.80 1.57 -18.53
N LYS A 86 -9.02 2.69 -19.22
CA LYS A 86 -9.75 3.85 -18.67
C LYS A 86 -11.21 3.76 -19.10
N ALA A 87 -12.13 4.33 -18.31
CA ALA A 87 -13.52 4.44 -18.73
C ALA A 87 -13.58 5.16 -20.09
N ARG A 88 -14.11 4.50 -21.12
CA ARG A 88 -14.43 5.17 -22.37
C ARG A 88 -15.61 6.09 -22.07
N GLY A 89 -15.39 7.40 -22.29
CA GLY A 89 -16.46 8.38 -22.36
C GLY A 89 -17.32 8.19 -23.59
#